data_AF-A0A4Q4M007-F1
#
_entry.id   AF-A0A4Q4M007-F1
#
_cell.length_a   1.000
_cell.length_b   1.000
_cell.length_c   1.000
_cell.angle_alpha   90.00
_cell.angle_beta   90.00
_cell.angle_gamma   90.00
#
_symmetry.space_group_name_H-M   'P 1'
#
loop_
_entity.id
_entity.type
_entity.pdbx_description
1 polymer ?
#
loop_
_entity_poly.entity_id
_entity_poly.type
_entity_poly.pdbx_seq_one_letter_code
_entity_poly.pdbx_strand_id
1 'polypeptide(L)'
;MARLQNSDSQKRYAGYIKRFICYLLRVHEAQQSGGDGDESDSFYSQLGQESNSDSDSGIQSSDPKDRMRDAKRLFPWSGNQKQLTQAFVTALHLDPEEAQIACLLRLLEGFIFQTTGDEPFESGLIHFLAVLGIDESTKRPRAAPDFSYMLAGVVYCTRVLAVEILLPAATRKERQLRSQERENFITIRRKYLVDGSYSPFSEMLSLLAYSKHIALNAANTPMSMWSNNRDTLYLRGQPIQLSAFQAMVAGVLQKAENYLWEELLWTPARGDRFQIPLGRIQDNVTFSQRSYSFLSHPENNLTGCWEATLSKMLQSPQGRKLYNTNNSAWKPQPVRRYLRQVERFLEYLLFLTHITGGQPARGTEVTTTRFRNGYVQDRNIYVIDGQVVFISRYHKSQAMWDKPKVIARFLPWRVGQLFAVFLAYVQPLAEYLEGERLNRTPTDYVWSGNTGPWETSRLSQIIARETQRWLGCRLTTLEYRHTAIHTWAP
;
A
#
# COMPACT_ATOMS: atom_id res chain seq x y z
N MET A 1 19.03 -5.25 -8.69
CA MET A 1 18.14 -4.07 -8.48
C MET A 1 17.28 -4.33 -7.25
N ALA A 2 17.52 -3.62 -6.14
CA ALA A 2 16.66 -3.69 -4.96
C ALA A 2 15.24 -3.22 -5.35
N ARG A 3 14.19 -3.87 -4.83
CA ARG A 3 12.80 -3.43 -5.04
C ARG A 3 12.70 -1.94 -4.68
N LEU A 4 12.44 -1.10 -5.69
CA LEU A 4 11.86 0.21 -5.45
C LEU A 4 10.55 -0.06 -4.71
N GLN A 5 10.48 0.37 -3.45
CA GLN A 5 9.24 0.30 -2.70
C GLN A 5 8.16 1.10 -3.44
N ASN A 6 6.90 0.67 -3.35
CA ASN A 6 5.78 1.44 -3.90
C ASN A 6 5.84 2.89 -3.36
N SER A 7 5.49 3.88 -4.19
CA SER A 7 5.49 5.30 -3.88
C SER A 7 4.79 5.64 -2.56
N ASP A 8 3.70 4.95 -2.23
CA ASP A 8 3.00 5.09 -0.95
C ASP A 8 3.86 4.70 0.26
N SER A 9 4.66 3.65 0.13
CA SER A 9 5.57 3.20 1.19
C SER A 9 6.73 4.18 1.33
N GLN A 10 7.27 4.68 0.22
CA GLN A 10 8.32 5.70 0.22
C GLN A 10 7.84 6.99 0.91
N LYS A 11 6.65 7.48 0.55
CA LYS A 11 6.03 8.66 1.20
C LYS A 11 5.85 8.44 2.71
N ARG A 12 5.34 7.26 3.10
CA ARG A 12 5.16 6.92 4.51
C ARG A 12 6.49 6.90 5.28
N TYR A 13 7.52 6.28 4.71
CA TYR A 13 8.82 6.15 5.36
C TYR A 13 9.56 7.48 5.44
N ALA A 14 9.54 8.29 4.38
CA ALA A 14 10.03 9.66 4.40
C ALA A 14 9.32 10.50 5.47
N GLY A 15 8.05 10.22 5.75
CA GLY A 15 7.29 10.84 6.84
C GLY A 15 7.94 10.66 8.22
N TYR A 16 8.62 9.54 8.49
CA TYR A 16 9.32 9.34 9.77
C TYR A 16 10.58 10.19 9.90
N ILE A 17 11.35 10.36 8.83
CA ILE A 17 12.49 11.29 8.82
C ILE A 17 12.00 12.73 8.97
N LYS A 18 10.91 13.11 8.30
CA LYS A 18 10.28 14.42 8.49
C LYS A 18 9.90 14.64 9.97
N ARG A 19 9.30 13.65 10.63
CA ARG A 19 8.97 13.71 12.06
C ARG A 19 10.22 13.86 12.93
N PHE A 20 11.30 13.16 12.61
CA PHE A 20 12.58 13.32 13.31
C PHE A 20 13.10 14.76 13.19
N ILE A 21 13.18 15.31 11.98
CA ILE A 21 13.61 16.70 11.77
C ILE A 21 12.71 17.68 12.52
N CYS A 22 11.39 17.54 12.43
CA CYS A 22 10.47 18.40 13.20
C CYS A 22 10.65 18.26 14.72
N TYR A 23 10.97 17.06 15.22
CA TYR A 23 11.27 16.84 16.62
C TYR A 23 12.54 17.58 17.04
N LEU A 24 13.63 17.46 16.28
CA LEU A 24 14.89 18.18 16.51
C LEU A 24 14.68 19.70 16.56
N LEU A 25 13.98 20.24 15.56
CA LEU A 25 13.75 21.69 15.45
C LEU A 25 12.97 22.22 16.66
N ARG A 26 11.94 21.50 17.11
CA ARG A 26 11.16 21.88 18.31
C ARG A 26 11.98 21.79 19.58
N VAL A 27 12.82 20.77 19.74
CA VAL A 27 13.72 20.65 20.90
C VAL A 27 14.69 21.83 20.93
N HIS A 28 15.32 22.13 19.79
CA HIS A 28 16.27 23.23 19.66
C HIS A 28 15.63 24.60 19.95
N GLU A 29 14.47 24.89 19.35
CA GLU A 29 13.71 26.12 19.59
C GLU A 29 13.31 26.25 21.07
N ALA A 30 12.80 25.16 21.66
CA ALA A 30 12.39 25.16 23.06
C ALA A 30 13.60 25.40 24.00
N GLN A 31 14.77 24.83 23.71
CA GLN A 31 16.00 25.07 24.47
C GLN A 31 16.55 26.49 24.29
N GLN A 32 16.29 27.17 23.17
CA GLN A 32 16.67 28.59 23.02
C GLN A 32 15.72 29.55 23.73
N SER A 33 14.44 29.19 23.83
CA SER A 33 13.42 30.02 24.49
C SER A 33 13.46 29.97 26.03
N GLY A 34 14.10 28.95 26.62
CA GLY A 34 14.29 28.84 28.07
C GLY A 34 15.74 29.11 28.45
N GLY A 35 16.03 30.28 29.01
CA GLY A 35 17.37 30.64 29.48
C GLY A 35 17.91 29.67 30.55
N ASP A 36 19.24 29.54 30.60
CA ASP A 36 20.01 28.72 31.53
C ASP A 36 19.53 28.91 32.99
N GLY A 37 18.73 27.96 33.46
CA GLY A 37 18.47 27.73 34.88
C GLY A 37 19.20 26.47 35.27
N ASP A 38 20.45 26.64 35.72
CA ASP A 38 21.28 25.62 36.32
C ASP A 38 20.62 25.20 37.65
N GLU A 39 19.83 24.12 37.66
CA GLU A 39 19.40 23.48 38.91
C GLU A 39 19.95 22.05 38.94
N SER A 40 20.95 21.89 39.81
CA SER A 40 21.69 20.68 40.07
C SER A 40 20.82 19.57 40.67
N ASP A 41 21.32 18.36 40.42
CA ASP A 41 20.84 17.05 40.80
C ASP A 41 20.40 16.90 42.27
N SER A 42 19.23 16.29 42.50
CA SER A 42 18.86 15.64 43.77
C SER A 42 17.51 14.90 43.67
N PHE A 43 17.47 13.68 43.14
CA PHE A 43 16.31 12.77 43.31
C PHE A 43 16.71 11.31 43.61
N TYR A 44 17.80 11.08 44.33
CA TYR A 44 18.05 9.80 44.99
C TYR A 44 17.98 9.97 46.50
N SER A 45 16.77 10.18 47.03
CA SER A 45 16.46 9.98 48.45
C SER A 45 14.97 10.24 48.69
N GLN A 46 14.15 9.18 48.65
CA GLN A 46 13.08 8.90 49.62
C GLN A 46 12.20 7.76 49.10
N LEU A 47 12.70 6.53 49.28
CA LEU A 47 11.84 5.39 49.54
C LEU A 47 11.66 5.31 51.06
N GLY A 48 10.42 5.45 51.52
CA GLY A 48 10.01 5.15 52.89
C GLY A 48 9.49 6.35 53.67
N GLN A 49 8.17 6.55 53.67
CA GLN A 49 7.33 6.45 54.86
C GLN A 49 5.88 6.82 54.53
N GLU A 50 4.97 5.89 54.80
CA GLU A 50 3.54 6.15 54.92
C GLU A 50 3.28 7.02 56.15
N SER A 51 2.46 8.07 56.02
CA SER A 51 1.50 8.45 57.06
C SER A 51 0.45 9.43 56.51
N ASN A 52 -0.80 9.14 56.85
CA ASN A 52 -1.98 9.97 56.60
C ASN A 52 -1.89 11.33 57.32
N SER A 53 -2.28 12.40 56.65
CA SER A 53 -3.16 13.41 57.24
C SER A 53 -3.77 14.32 56.16
N ASP A 54 -5.07 14.53 56.27
CA ASP A 54 -5.88 15.46 55.50
C ASP A 54 -5.44 16.91 55.73
N SER A 55 -5.27 17.67 54.65
CA SER A 55 -5.70 19.07 54.63
C SER A 55 -5.83 19.56 53.19
N ASP A 56 -7.07 19.81 52.81
CA ASP A 56 -7.49 20.59 51.65
C ASP A 56 -6.89 22.00 51.71
N SER A 57 -6.06 22.33 50.72
CA SER A 57 -5.80 23.73 50.36
C SER A 57 -5.52 23.79 48.87
N GLY A 58 -6.54 24.23 48.13
CA GLY A 58 -6.45 24.52 46.71
C GLY A 58 -5.31 25.49 46.40
N ILE A 59 -4.33 25.00 45.66
CA ILE A 59 -3.39 25.84 44.92
C ILE A 59 -3.64 25.55 43.44
N GLN A 60 -4.44 26.41 42.82
CA GLN A 60 -4.45 26.58 41.37
C GLN A 60 -3.11 27.19 40.95
N SER A 61 -2.09 26.36 40.71
CA SER A 61 -0.93 26.80 39.92
C SER A 61 -1.18 26.46 38.45
N SER A 62 -1.88 27.36 37.76
CA SER A 62 -1.91 27.37 36.30
C SER A 62 -0.59 27.95 35.77
N ASP A 63 0.50 27.26 36.06
CA ASP A 63 1.75 27.43 35.32
C ASP A 63 1.53 26.74 33.97
N PRO A 64 1.70 27.39 32.80
CA PRO A 64 1.54 26.71 31.52
C PRO A 64 2.58 25.60 31.47
N LYS A 65 2.17 24.35 31.78
CA LYS A 65 3.03 23.16 31.74
C LYS A 65 3.82 23.21 30.45
N ASP A 66 5.11 23.50 30.58
CA ASP A 66 6.05 23.47 29.48
C ASP A 66 5.99 22.08 28.85
N ARG A 67 5.25 21.99 27.74
CA ARG A 67 4.95 20.71 27.07
C ARG A 67 6.20 20.06 26.50
N MET A 68 7.30 20.82 26.38
CA MET A 68 8.58 20.36 25.87
C MET A 68 9.61 20.14 26.99
N ARG A 69 9.26 20.32 28.27
CA ARG A 69 10.19 20.22 29.41
C ARG A 69 11.05 18.96 29.36
N ASP A 70 10.40 17.79 29.25
CA ASP A 70 11.11 16.51 29.24
C ASP A 70 11.95 16.34 27.97
N ALA A 71 11.44 16.76 26.81
CA ALA A 71 12.18 16.69 25.56
C ALA A 71 13.42 17.60 25.58
N LYS A 72 13.34 18.80 26.18
CA LYS A 72 14.50 19.69 26.37
C LYS A 72 15.55 19.08 27.30
N ARG A 73 15.10 18.44 28.38
CA ARG A 73 15.97 17.86 29.40
C ARG A 73 16.66 16.59 28.92
N LEU A 74 15.91 15.73 28.23
CA LEU A 74 16.35 14.36 27.93
C LEU A 74 16.97 14.19 26.53
N PHE A 75 16.81 15.17 25.63
CA PHE A 75 17.36 15.03 24.28
C PHE A 75 18.89 15.14 24.28
N PRO A 76 19.62 14.11 23.85
CA PRO A 76 21.07 14.09 23.91
C PRO A 76 21.65 14.64 22.60
N TRP A 77 22.29 15.81 22.70
CA TRP A 77 23.10 16.38 21.63
C TRP A 77 24.52 15.83 21.71
N SER A 78 25.06 15.33 20.60
CA SER A 78 26.46 14.90 20.52
C SER A 78 27.25 15.71 19.49
N GLY A 79 28.53 15.93 19.76
CA GLY A 79 29.45 16.65 18.87
C GLY A 79 28.92 18.01 18.41
N ASN A 80 28.82 18.21 17.10
CA ASN A 80 28.38 19.45 16.47
C ASN A 80 26.88 19.46 16.08
N GLN A 81 26.07 18.49 16.53
CA GLN A 81 24.67 18.36 16.10
C GLN A 81 23.82 19.61 16.39
N LYS A 82 24.04 20.29 17.53
CA LYS A 82 23.32 21.53 17.86
C LYS A 82 23.68 22.67 16.89
N GLN A 83 24.95 22.78 16.51
CA GLN A 83 25.44 23.76 15.53
C GLN A 83 24.90 23.46 14.13
N LEU A 84 24.88 22.19 13.72
CA LEU A 84 24.30 21.74 12.45
C LEU A 84 22.80 22.02 12.39
N THR A 85 22.09 21.85 13.52
CA THR A 85 20.65 22.15 13.61
C THR A 85 20.42 23.65 13.44
N GLN A 86 21.21 24.49 14.12
CA GLN A 86 21.14 25.94 13.95
C GLN A 86 21.44 26.36 12.51
N ALA A 87 22.46 25.79 11.87
CA ALA A 87 22.79 26.08 10.48
C ALA A 87 21.65 25.68 9.52
N PHE A 88 20.98 24.56 9.78
CA PHE A 88 19.82 24.14 9.00
C PHE A 88 18.61 25.08 9.21
N VAL A 89 18.35 25.53 10.45
CA VAL A 89 17.32 26.54 10.73
C VAL A 89 17.58 27.82 9.95
N THR A 90 18.82 28.33 9.96
CA THR A 90 19.19 29.53 9.20
C THR A 90 18.96 29.34 7.70
N ALA A 91 19.36 28.17 7.15
CA ALA A 91 19.21 27.88 5.73
C ALA A 91 17.74 27.82 5.28
N LEU A 92 16.83 27.35 6.15
CA LEU A 92 15.39 27.32 5.85
C LEU A 92 14.78 28.72 5.63
N HIS A 93 15.41 29.78 6.14
CA HIS A 93 14.90 31.15 6.02
C HIS A 93 15.49 31.94 4.85
N LEU A 94 16.73 31.66 4.45
CA LEU A 94 17.53 32.59 3.65
C LEU A 94 18.17 31.98 2.39
N ASP A 95 18.21 30.65 2.27
CA ASP A 95 19.01 29.97 1.25
C ASP A 95 18.15 29.27 0.17
N PRO A 96 18.69 29.09 -1.07
CA PRO A 96 18.01 28.33 -2.13
C PRO A 96 17.82 26.86 -1.76
N GLU A 97 16.87 26.19 -2.41
CA GLU A 97 16.50 24.78 -2.12
C GLU A 97 17.71 23.83 -2.10
N GLU A 98 18.68 24.02 -2.99
CA GLU A 98 19.91 23.22 -3.07
C GLU A 98 20.76 23.35 -1.79
N ALA A 99 20.88 24.54 -1.24
CA ALA A 99 21.61 24.80 -0.01
C ALA A 99 20.86 24.26 1.23
N GLN A 100 19.53 24.35 1.23
CA GLN A 100 18.69 23.72 2.27
C GLN A 100 18.89 22.20 2.29
N ILE A 101 18.91 21.56 1.11
CA ILE A 101 19.17 20.12 0.96
C ILE A 101 20.58 19.78 1.47
N ALA A 102 21.60 20.57 1.11
CA ALA A 102 22.96 20.34 1.58
C ALA A 102 23.10 20.44 3.11
N CYS A 103 22.47 21.45 3.73
CA CYS A 103 22.44 21.58 5.20
C CYS A 103 21.67 20.43 5.86
N LEU A 104 20.54 19.99 5.28
CA LEU A 104 19.80 18.83 5.78
C LEU A 104 20.65 17.55 5.74
N LEU A 105 21.38 17.32 4.66
CA LEU A 105 22.26 16.14 4.54
C LEU A 105 23.39 16.17 5.56
N ARG A 106 24.03 17.32 5.79
CA ARG A 106 25.05 17.49 6.84
C ARG A 106 24.50 17.29 8.25
N LEU A 107 23.29 17.80 8.52
CA LEU A 107 22.60 17.57 9.79
C LEU A 107 22.39 16.06 10.01
N LEU A 108 21.81 15.37 9.02
CA LEU A 108 21.55 13.94 9.10
C LEU A 108 22.85 13.11 9.19
N GLU A 109 23.92 13.54 8.52
CA GLU A 109 25.26 12.95 8.62
C GLU A 109 25.71 12.85 10.09
N GLY A 110 25.57 13.95 10.85
CA GLY A 110 25.94 14.02 12.27
C GLY A 110 25.14 13.10 13.19
N PHE A 111 23.92 12.71 12.81
CA PHE A 111 23.10 11.76 13.58
C PHE A 111 23.28 10.30 13.13
N ILE A 112 23.57 10.08 11.85
CA ILE A 112 23.70 8.74 11.25
C ILE A 112 25.09 8.15 11.51
N PHE A 113 26.16 8.95 11.33
CA PHE A 113 27.54 8.48 11.39
C PHE A 113 28.21 8.84 12.71
N GLN A 114 27.63 8.36 13.81
CA GLN A 114 28.19 8.47 15.15
C GLN A 114 28.31 7.08 15.79
N THR A 115 29.16 6.97 16.80
CA THR A 115 29.25 5.80 17.68
C THR A 115 28.52 6.10 18.98
N THR A 116 27.75 5.14 19.48
CA THR A 116 27.03 5.22 20.76
C THR A 116 27.70 4.37 21.85
N GLY A 117 28.66 3.51 21.49
CA GLY A 117 29.21 2.55 22.46
C GLY A 117 28.10 1.75 23.13
N ASP A 118 28.22 1.58 24.44
CA ASP A 118 27.26 0.84 25.28
C ASP A 118 26.06 1.68 25.73
N GLU A 119 26.00 2.95 25.35
CA GLU A 119 24.92 3.88 25.72
C GLU A 119 24.08 4.30 24.51
N PRO A 120 23.22 3.41 23.97
CA PRO A 120 22.48 3.66 22.73
C PRO A 120 21.59 4.90 22.79
N PHE A 121 21.10 5.26 23.98
CA PHE A 121 20.23 6.42 24.19
C PHE A 121 20.96 7.76 24.18
N GLU A 122 22.30 7.81 24.18
CA GLU A 122 23.05 9.04 23.90
C GLU A 122 22.89 9.51 22.45
N SER A 123 22.38 8.66 21.56
CA SER A 123 21.99 9.06 20.22
C SER A 123 20.63 9.73 20.22
N GLY A 124 20.57 11.00 19.81
CA GLY A 124 19.32 11.70 19.56
C GLY A 124 18.39 11.00 18.55
N LEU A 125 18.94 10.20 17.64
CA LEU A 125 18.14 9.39 16.70
C LEU A 125 17.48 8.19 17.40
N ILE A 126 18.19 7.51 18.30
CA ILE A 126 17.64 6.40 19.10
C ILE A 126 16.65 6.93 20.14
N HIS A 127 16.96 8.06 20.78
CA HIS A 127 16.03 8.77 21.65
C HIS A 127 14.71 9.08 20.91
N PHE A 128 14.78 9.64 19.69
CA PHE A 128 13.58 9.88 18.88
C PHE A 128 12.80 8.59 18.60
N LEU A 129 13.46 7.47 18.34
CA LEU A 129 12.79 6.18 18.14
C LEU A 129 12.07 5.69 19.39
N ALA A 130 12.62 5.94 20.57
CA ALA A 130 11.94 5.65 21.84
C ALA A 130 10.63 6.46 21.96
N VAL A 131 10.67 7.76 21.64
CA VAL A 131 9.48 8.62 21.60
C VAL A 131 8.49 8.13 20.53
N LEU A 132 8.98 7.73 19.36
CA LEU A 132 8.16 7.19 18.27
C LEU A 132 7.47 5.87 18.67
N GLY A 133 8.10 5.13 19.59
CA GLY A 133 7.57 3.93 20.22
C GLY A 133 6.38 4.16 21.14
N ILE A 134 6.01 5.41 21.43
CA ILE A 134 4.82 5.74 22.23
C ILE A 134 3.62 5.97 21.29
N ASP A 135 2.49 5.36 21.64
CA ASP A 135 1.22 5.60 20.97
C ASP A 135 0.52 6.84 21.53
N GLU A 136 0.29 7.82 20.67
CA GLU A 136 -0.30 9.13 21.04
C GLU A 136 -1.74 9.01 21.54
N SER A 137 -2.50 8.06 21.00
CA SER A 137 -3.92 7.89 21.34
C SER A 137 -4.13 7.18 22.68
N THR A 138 -3.34 6.13 22.91
CA THR A 138 -3.45 5.29 24.11
C THR A 138 -2.49 5.71 25.21
N LYS A 139 -1.52 6.59 24.91
CA LYS A 139 -0.42 7.00 25.81
C LYS A 139 0.38 5.83 26.38
N ARG A 140 0.48 4.74 25.61
CA ARG A 140 1.19 3.51 25.99
C ARG A 140 2.31 3.20 25.00
N PRO A 141 3.33 2.40 25.40
CA PRO A 141 4.28 1.82 24.46
C PRO A 141 3.54 1.01 23.38
N ARG A 142 3.94 1.20 22.12
CA ARG A 142 3.44 0.44 20.98
C ARG A 142 3.86 -1.01 21.10
N ALA A 143 3.00 -1.91 20.64
CA ALA A 143 3.36 -3.31 20.51
C ALA A 143 4.46 -3.51 19.44
N ALA A 144 5.29 -4.54 19.61
CA ALA A 144 6.38 -4.84 18.68
C ALA A 144 5.94 -4.96 17.20
N PRO A 145 4.79 -5.57 16.85
CA PRO A 145 4.32 -5.60 15.46
C PRO A 145 4.14 -4.19 14.88
N ASP A 146 3.49 -3.29 15.62
CA ASP A 146 3.18 -1.93 15.17
C ASP A 146 4.44 -1.08 15.06
N PHE A 147 5.34 -1.19 16.05
CA PHE A 147 6.59 -0.44 16.06
C PHE A 147 7.58 -0.94 14.99
N SER A 148 7.63 -2.24 14.72
CA SER A 148 8.56 -2.84 13.74
C SER A 148 8.41 -2.25 12.33
N TYR A 149 7.18 -1.92 11.91
CA TYR A 149 6.92 -1.29 10.62
C TYR A 149 7.47 0.14 10.55
N MET A 150 7.38 0.89 11.64
CA MET A 150 7.91 2.26 11.74
C MET A 150 9.43 2.22 11.69
N LEU A 151 10.03 1.36 12.52
CA LEU A 151 11.48 1.17 12.61
C LEU A 151 12.07 0.69 11.27
N ALA A 152 11.41 -0.24 10.57
CA ALA A 152 11.81 -0.66 9.23
C ALA A 152 11.82 0.49 8.22
N GLY A 153 10.88 1.43 8.36
CA GLY A 153 10.83 2.65 7.55
C GLY A 153 12.01 3.57 7.82
N VAL A 154 12.34 3.81 9.10
CA VAL A 154 13.50 4.63 9.48
C VAL A 154 14.81 3.97 9.01
N VAL A 155 15.02 2.68 9.24
CA VAL A 155 16.19 1.92 8.74
C VAL A 155 16.33 2.04 7.22
N TYR A 156 15.22 1.93 6.48
CA TYR A 156 15.24 2.10 5.03
C TYR A 156 15.69 3.51 4.64
N CYS A 157 15.09 4.54 5.23
CA CYS A 157 15.46 5.92 4.96
C CYS A 157 16.91 6.22 5.34
N THR A 158 17.39 5.77 6.50
CA THR A 158 18.78 5.94 6.91
C THR A 158 19.75 5.32 5.91
N ARG A 159 19.45 4.13 5.36
CA ARG A 159 20.27 3.53 4.28
C ARG A 159 20.32 4.38 3.03
N VAL A 160 19.16 4.89 2.58
CA VAL A 160 19.07 5.73 1.38
C VAL A 160 19.82 7.04 1.60
N LEU A 161 19.61 7.70 2.74
CA LEU A 161 20.29 8.94 3.12
C LEU A 161 21.80 8.75 3.26
N ALA A 162 22.25 7.68 3.91
CA ALA A 162 23.66 7.37 4.04
C ALA A 162 24.34 7.16 2.67
N VAL A 163 23.66 6.49 1.74
CA VAL A 163 24.16 6.35 0.36
C VAL A 163 24.18 7.69 -0.36
N GLU A 164 23.20 8.56 -0.15
CA GLU A 164 23.19 9.89 -0.74
C GLU A 164 24.28 10.80 -0.18
N ILE A 165 24.55 10.74 1.13
CA ILE A 165 25.63 11.49 1.78
C ILE A 165 27.01 11.02 1.28
N LEU A 166 27.22 9.70 1.23
CA LEU A 166 28.54 9.14 0.87
C LEU A 166 28.80 9.09 -0.63
N LEU A 167 27.75 8.94 -1.43
CA LEU A 167 27.82 8.79 -2.88
C LEU A 167 26.71 9.63 -3.54
N PRO A 168 26.76 10.97 -3.57
CA PRO A 168 25.66 11.82 -4.03
C PRO A 168 25.23 11.54 -5.48
N ALA A 169 23.93 11.37 -5.71
CA ALA A 169 23.35 10.97 -7.00
C ALA A 169 23.73 11.91 -8.14
N ALA A 170 23.74 13.22 -7.87
CA ALA A 170 24.09 14.28 -8.82
C ALA A 170 25.47 14.04 -9.46
N THR A 171 26.40 13.45 -8.70
CA THR A 171 27.79 13.25 -9.16
C THR A 171 28.08 11.83 -9.66
N ARG A 172 27.13 10.88 -9.56
CA ARG A 172 27.37 9.46 -9.87
C ARG A 172 27.62 9.16 -11.36
N LYS A 173 27.12 9.99 -12.28
CA LYS A 173 27.29 9.78 -13.73
C LYS A 173 28.59 10.38 -14.27
N GLU A 174 28.99 11.52 -13.73
CA GLU A 174 30.21 12.24 -14.13
C GLU A 174 31.46 11.65 -13.47
N ARG A 175 31.31 11.16 -12.23
CA ARG A 175 32.35 10.40 -11.55
C ARG A 175 32.25 8.95 -12.00
N GLN A 176 33.12 8.52 -12.92
CA GLN A 176 33.46 7.09 -12.99
C GLN A 176 33.90 6.70 -11.57
N LEU A 177 33.03 6.05 -10.79
CA LEU A 177 33.23 5.74 -9.37
C LEU A 177 34.66 5.22 -9.17
N ARG A 178 35.55 6.11 -8.71
CA ARG A 178 36.97 5.78 -8.59
C ARG A 178 37.10 4.75 -7.48
N SER A 179 38.06 3.83 -7.59
CA SER A 179 38.30 2.80 -6.57
C SER A 179 38.33 3.38 -5.16
N GLN A 180 38.90 4.58 -4.99
CA GLN A 180 38.97 5.30 -3.71
C GLN A 180 37.60 5.67 -3.10
N GLU A 181 36.62 6.14 -3.90
CA GLU A 181 35.29 6.52 -3.40
C GLU A 181 34.51 5.28 -2.95
N ARG A 182 34.70 4.17 -3.67
CA ARG A 182 34.14 2.85 -3.29
C ARG A 182 34.77 2.35 -1.99
N GLU A 183 36.09 2.45 -1.84
CA GLU A 183 36.78 2.06 -0.60
C GLU A 183 36.36 2.92 0.60
N ASN A 184 36.21 4.23 0.41
CA ASN A 184 35.70 5.13 1.45
C ASN A 184 34.28 4.73 1.88
N PHE A 185 33.39 4.49 0.90
CA PHE A 185 32.04 4.00 1.18
C PHE A 185 32.05 2.69 1.96
N ILE A 186 32.87 1.71 1.56
CA ILE A 186 32.98 0.42 2.26
C ILE A 186 33.47 0.61 3.69
N THR A 187 34.45 1.49 3.90
CA THR A 187 35.04 1.80 5.20
C THR A 187 34.00 2.42 6.14
N ILE A 188 33.32 3.48 5.69
CA ILE A 188 32.28 4.16 6.49
C ILE A 188 31.09 3.22 6.73
N ARG A 189 30.68 2.45 5.71
CA ARG A 189 29.62 1.44 5.85
C ARG A 189 29.97 0.42 6.93
N ARG A 190 31.21 -0.11 6.95
CA ARG A 190 31.65 -1.06 7.98
C ARG A 190 31.73 -0.43 9.37
N LYS A 191 32.04 0.86 9.45
CA LYS A 191 32.15 1.56 10.73
C LYS A 191 30.80 1.92 11.35
N TYR A 192 29.77 2.22 10.54
CA TYR A 192 28.51 2.77 11.08
C TYR A 192 27.23 2.15 10.56
N LEU A 193 27.25 1.36 9.47
CA LEU A 193 26.02 0.89 8.81
C LEU A 193 25.88 -0.64 8.81
N VAL A 194 26.66 -1.32 9.64
CA VAL A 194 26.59 -2.78 9.83
C VAL A 194 26.15 -3.11 11.24
N ASP A 195 25.63 -4.32 11.39
CA ASP A 195 25.31 -4.88 12.70
C ASP A 195 26.59 -5.07 13.55
N GLY A 196 26.48 -4.88 14.86
CA GLY A 196 27.60 -4.89 15.81
C GLY A 196 28.55 -3.69 15.73
N SER A 197 28.18 -2.60 15.06
CA SER A 197 29.06 -1.43 14.90
C SER A 197 29.00 -0.38 16.03
N TYR A 198 28.23 -0.64 17.09
CA TYR A 198 28.01 0.30 18.21
C TYR A 198 27.65 1.70 17.72
N SER A 199 26.76 1.75 16.73
CA SER A 199 26.25 2.97 16.09
C SER A 199 24.73 3.01 16.21
N PRO A 200 24.10 4.19 16.03
CA PRO A 200 22.64 4.28 16.01
C PRO A 200 22.02 3.34 14.96
N PHE A 201 22.70 3.14 13.83
CA PHE A 201 22.20 2.22 12.82
C PHE A 201 22.24 0.76 13.26
N SER A 202 23.31 0.34 13.95
CA SER A 202 23.41 -0.99 14.55
C SER A 202 22.31 -1.23 15.58
N GLU A 203 22.03 -0.24 16.42
CA GLU A 203 20.97 -0.31 17.43
C GLU A 203 19.58 -0.42 16.77
N MET A 204 19.33 0.40 15.73
CA MET A 204 18.10 0.29 14.93
C MET A 204 17.92 -1.10 14.30
N LEU A 205 19.00 -1.73 13.83
CA LEU A 205 18.93 -3.09 13.29
C LEU A 205 18.63 -4.12 14.38
N SER A 206 19.28 -3.98 15.55
CA SER A 206 19.08 -4.86 16.71
C SER A 206 17.63 -4.77 17.22
N LEU A 207 17.11 -3.56 17.44
CA LEU A 207 15.72 -3.31 17.81
C LEU A 207 14.74 -3.86 16.76
N LEU A 208 15.06 -3.76 15.46
CA LEU A 208 14.21 -4.27 14.40
C LEU A 208 14.19 -5.81 14.37
N ALA A 209 15.33 -6.45 14.57
CA ALA A 209 15.44 -7.90 14.68
C ALA A 209 14.68 -8.40 15.90
N TYR A 210 14.87 -7.76 17.06
CA TYR A 210 14.19 -8.10 18.31
C TYR A 210 12.67 -7.90 18.20
N SER A 211 12.22 -6.78 17.64
CA SER A 211 10.79 -6.51 17.42
C SER A 211 10.15 -7.54 16.50
N LYS A 212 10.85 -7.98 15.45
CA LYS A 212 10.38 -9.06 14.57
C LYS A 212 10.30 -10.39 15.29
N HIS A 213 11.28 -10.72 16.12
CA HIS A 213 11.27 -11.94 16.93
C HIS A 213 10.06 -11.95 17.88
N ILE A 214 9.81 -10.86 18.60
CA ILE A 214 8.60 -10.72 19.43
C ILE A 214 7.34 -10.82 18.56
N ALA A 215 7.26 -10.11 17.43
CA ALA A 215 6.08 -10.14 16.58
C ALA A 215 5.78 -11.53 15.98
N LEU A 216 6.82 -12.34 15.73
CA LEU A 216 6.67 -13.72 15.28
C LEU A 216 6.18 -14.66 16.40
N ASN A 217 6.58 -14.39 17.64
CA ASN A 217 6.30 -15.25 18.80
C ASN A 217 5.12 -14.78 19.65
N ALA A 218 4.67 -13.54 19.48
CA ALA A 218 3.49 -13.02 20.15
C ALA A 218 2.26 -13.75 19.61
N ALA A 219 1.45 -14.30 20.51
CA ALA A 219 0.10 -14.72 20.16
C ALA A 219 -0.61 -13.50 19.57
N ASN A 220 -1.03 -13.58 18.31
CA ASN A 220 -1.80 -12.51 17.68
C ASN A 220 -2.98 -12.19 18.60
N THR A 221 -3.06 -10.95 19.12
CA THR A 221 -4.29 -10.46 19.76
C THR A 221 -5.43 -10.82 18.80
N PRO A 222 -6.47 -11.55 19.22
CA PRO A 222 -7.47 -12.08 18.30
C PRO A 222 -8.23 -10.90 17.67
N MET A 223 -7.74 -10.45 16.51
CA MET A 223 -8.34 -9.37 15.74
C MET A 223 -9.67 -9.81 15.13
N SER A 224 -9.88 -11.12 15.02
CA SER A 224 -11.10 -11.74 14.53
C SER A 224 -11.49 -12.88 15.46
N MET A 225 -12.74 -12.90 15.91
CA MET A 225 -13.32 -14.03 16.66
C MET A 225 -14.67 -14.40 16.07
N TRP A 226 -15.00 -15.69 16.08
CA TRP A 226 -16.33 -16.16 15.70
C TRP A 226 -17.23 -16.26 16.92
N SER A 227 -18.52 -15.98 16.73
CA SER A 227 -19.56 -16.42 17.66
C SER A 227 -19.54 -17.95 17.78
N ASN A 228 -20.02 -18.48 18.91
CA ASN A 228 -20.03 -19.93 19.17
C ASN A 228 -20.77 -20.73 18.10
N ASN A 229 -21.82 -20.14 17.52
CA ASN A 229 -22.64 -20.70 16.44
C ASN A 229 -22.09 -20.40 15.03
N ARG A 230 -20.93 -19.73 14.90
CA ARG A 230 -20.24 -19.41 13.64
C ARG A 230 -21.09 -18.62 12.62
N ASP A 231 -22.06 -17.84 13.09
CA ASP A 231 -22.88 -16.96 12.26
C ASP A 231 -22.37 -15.52 12.21
N THR A 232 -21.52 -15.12 13.15
CA THR A 232 -21.08 -13.75 13.35
C THR A 232 -19.57 -13.72 13.52
N LEU A 233 -18.90 -12.93 12.70
CA LEU A 233 -17.48 -12.63 12.85
C LEU A 233 -17.31 -11.28 13.54
N TYR A 234 -16.64 -11.26 14.70
CA TYR A 234 -16.24 -10.04 15.38
C TYR A 234 -14.86 -9.62 14.89
N LEU A 235 -14.79 -8.58 14.07
CA LEU A 235 -13.53 -7.99 13.63
C LEU A 235 -13.23 -6.73 14.45
N ARG A 236 -12.18 -6.75 15.29
CA ARG A 236 -11.87 -5.67 16.25
C ARG A 236 -13.09 -5.25 17.08
N GLY A 237 -13.87 -6.22 17.52
CA GLY A 237 -15.11 -6.02 18.29
C GLY A 237 -16.34 -5.62 17.46
N GLN A 238 -16.20 -5.34 16.16
CA GLN A 238 -17.34 -5.04 15.28
C GLN A 238 -17.98 -6.34 14.76
N PRO A 239 -19.29 -6.57 14.99
CA PRO A 239 -19.97 -7.77 14.52
C PRO A 239 -20.28 -7.70 13.02
N ILE A 240 -19.89 -8.74 12.29
CA ILE A 240 -20.21 -8.94 10.88
C ILE A 240 -21.00 -10.24 10.76
N GLN A 241 -22.30 -10.12 10.49
CA GLN A 241 -23.18 -11.27 10.26
C GLN A 241 -22.83 -11.95 8.93
N LEU A 242 -22.71 -13.28 8.94
CA LEU A 242 -22.42 -14.08 7.76
C LEU A 242 -23.53 -13.93 6.70
N SER A 243 -24.79 -13.83 7.13
CA SER A 243 -25.95 -13.56 6.26
C SER A 243 -25.84 -12.20 5.57
N ALA A 244 -25.38 -11.16 6.28
CA ALA A 244 -25.13 -9.84 5.70
C ALA A 244 -23.97 -9.87 4.70
N PHE A 245 -22.92 -10.63 4.99
CA PHE A 245 -21.81 -10.86 4.05
C PHE A 245 -22.26 -11.58 2.78
N GLN A 246 -23.06 -12.64 2.91
CA GLN A 246 -23.65 -13.34 1.76
C GLN A 246 -24.56 -12.42 0.95
N ALA A 247 -25.39 -11.61 1.61
CA ALA A 247 -26.25 -10.62 0.96
C ALA A 247 -25.44 -9.55 0.21
N MET A 248 -24.30 -9.11 0.76
CA MET A 248 -23.37 -8.21 0.07
C MET A 248 -22.85 -8.84 -1.22
N VAL A 249 -22.33 -10.07 -1.16
CA VAL A 249 -21.79 -10.75 -2.35
C VAL A 249 -22.87 -10.95 -3.40
N ALA A 250 -24.04 -11.45 -3.01
CA ALA A 250 -25.17 -11.67 -3.91
C ALA A 250 -25.65 -10.34 -4.53
N GLY A 251 -25.74 -9.28 -3.72
CA GLY A 251 -26.18 -7.96 -4.16
C GLY A 251 -25.19 -7.26 -5.09
N VAL A 252 -23.88 -7.39 -4.85
CA VAL A 252 -22.85 -6.87 -5.76
C VAL A 252 -22.83 -7.67 -7.07
N LEU A 253 -22.97 -9.00 -6.99
CA LEU A 253 -23.06 -9.86 -8.18
C LEU A 253 -24.25 -9.49 -9.06
N GLN A 254 -25.44 -9.34 -8.48
CA GLN A 254 -26.64 -8.94 -9.21
C GLN A 254 -26.51 -7.54 -9.83
N LYS A 255 -25.89 -6.59 -9.10
CA LYS A 255 -25.57 -5.27 -9.65
C LYS A 255 -24.63 -5.37 -10.84
N ALA A 256 -23.56 -6.16 -10.74
CA ALA A 256 -22.61 -6.35 -11.83
C ALA A 256 -23.26 -6.97 -13.08
N GLU A 257 -24.11 -7.98 -12.91
CA GLU A 257 -24.87 -8.59 -14.00
C GLU A 257 -25.80 -7.59 -14.67
N ASN A 258 -26.66 -6.91 -13.91
CA ASN A 258 -27.56 -5.91 -14.49
C ASN A 258 -26.77 -4.81 -15.20
N TYR A 259 -25.68 -4.33 -14.58
CA TYR A 259 -24.85 -3.27 -15.15
C TYR A 259 -24.18 -3.69 -16.46
N LEU A 260 -23.65 -4.91 -16.55
CA LEU A 260 -23.08 -5.44 -17.79
C LEU A 260 -24.12 -5.47 -18.91
N TRP A 261 -25.29 -6.04 -18.63
CA TRP A 261 -26.31 -6.25 -19.65
C TRP A 261 -27.03 -4.95 -20.04
N GLU A 262 -27.43 -4.13 -19.07
CA GLU A 262 -28.21 -2.91 -19.29
C GLU A 262 -27.34 -1.75 -19.79
N GLU A 263 -26.23 -1.46 -19.12
CA GLU A 263 -25.42 -0.26 -19.39
C GLU A 263 -24.35 -0.49 -20.46
N LEU A 264 -23.76 -1.69 -20.53
CA LEU A 264 -22.63 -1.96 -21.43
C LEU A 264 -23.02 -2.69 -22.71
N LEU A 265 -24.04 -3.55 -22.67
CA LEU A 265 -24.49 -4.35 -23.81
C LEU A 265 -25.85 -3.91 -24.37
N TRP A 266 -26.46 -2.87 -23.79
CA TRP A 266 -27.78 -2.34 -24.17
C TRP A 266 -28.87 -3.42 -24.31
N THR A 267 -28.83 -4.43 -23.45
CA THR A 267 -29.71 -5.60 -23.43
C THR A 267 -30.47 -5.64 -22.09
N PRO A 268 -31.46 -4.74 -21.86
CA PRO A 268 -32.15 -4.66 -20.58
C PRO A 268 -33.07 -5.85 -20.30
N ALA A 269 -33.71 -6.38 -21.35
CA ALA A 269 -34.61 -7.53 -21.25
C ALA A 269 -33.82 -8.79 -20.86
N ARG A 270 -34.25 -9.45 -19.78
CA ARG A 270 -33.57 -10.64 -19.25
C ARG A 270 -33.60 -11.84 -20.21
N GLY A 271 -34.65 -11.97 -21.03
CA GLY A 271 -34.78 -13.04 -22.02
C GLY A 271 -33.76 -12.99 -23.16
N ASP A 272 -33.21 -11.80 -23.43
CA ASP A 272 -32.22 -11.59 -24.49
C ASP A 272 -30.77 -11.75 -24.01
N ARG A 273 -30.58 -11.98 -22.70
CA ARG A 273 -29.27 -12.22 -22.09
C ARG A 273 -28.84 -13.65 -22.37
N PHE A 274 -27.56 -13.84 -22.69
CA PHE A 274 -26.99 -15.13 -23.07
C PHE A 274 -25.84 -15.53 -22.14
N GLN A 275 -25.35 -16.75 -22.32
CA GLN A 275 -24.21 -17.29 -21.59
C GLN A 275 -23.19 -17.85 -22.58
N ILE A 276 -21.91 -17.72 -22.26
CA ILE A 276 -20.85 -18.39 -23.01
C ILE A 276 -20.75 -19.83 -22.47
N PRO A 277 -20.79 -20.86 -23.33
CA PRO A 277 -20.68 -22.26 -22.89
C PRO A 277 -19.23 -22.55 -22.46
N LEU A 278 -18.86 -22.11 -21.25
CA LEU A 278 -17.49 -22.18 -20.73
C LEU A 278 -16.92 -23.61 -20.77
N GLY A 279 -17.74 -24.63 -20.57
CA GLY A 279 -17.31 -26.03 -20.65
C GLY A 279 -16.84 -26.49 -22.04
N ARG A 280 -17.07 -25.69 -23.09
CA ARG A 280 -16.59 -25.94 -24.46
C ARG A 280 -15.41 -25.05 -24.84
N ILE A 281 -15.03 -24.10 -23.97
CA ILE A 281 -13.93 -23.18 -24.25
C ILE A 281 -12.61 -23.92 -24.12
N GLN A 282 -11.81 -23.85 -25.18
CA GLN A 282 -10.44 -24.33 -25.19
C GLN A 282 -9.48 -23.21 -24.83
N ASP A 283 -8.62 -23.45 -23.84
CA ASP A 283 -7.63 -22.48 -23.42
C ASP A 283 -6.32 -23.16 -23.05
N ASN A 284 -5.29 -22.98 -23.87
CA ASN A 284 -4.00 -23.59 -23.61
C ASN A 284 -3.17 -22.70 -22.67
N VAL A 285 -2.94 -23.20 -21.45
CA VAL A 285 -2.17 -22.52 -20.40
C VAL A 285 -0.67 -22.40 -20.70
N THR A 286 -0.12 -23.24 -21.58
CA THR A 286 1.31 -23.23 -21.94
C THR A 286 1.61 -22.30 -23.12
N PHE A 287 0.59 -21.85 -23.83
CA PHE A 287 0.76 -21.03 -25.01
C PHE A 287 1.13 -19.59 -24.62
N SER A 288 2.33 -19.17 -25.00
CA SER A 288 2.95 -17.89 -24.65
C SER A 288 2.99 -16.89 -25.80
N GLN A 289 2.33 -17.18 -26.92
CA GLN A 289 2.25 -16.25 -28.05
C GLN A 289 1.68 -14.90 -27.57
N ARG A 290 2.33 -13.81 -27.97
CA ARG A 290 1.91 -12.45 -27.61
C ARG A 290 0.46 -12.20 -28.03
N SER A 291 -0.28 -11.49 -27.18
CA SER A 291 -1.70 -11.14 -27.34
C SER A 291 -2.67 -12.32 -27.33
N TYR A 292 -2.21 -13.56 -27.13
CA TYR A 292 -3.06 -14.73 -27.09
C TYR A 292 -3.86 -14.83 -25.77
N SER A 293 -5.10 -15.30 -25.90
CA SER A 293 -5.98 -15.77 -24.81
C SER A 293 -7.01 -16.76 -25.37
N PHE A 294 -7.89 -17.31 -24.52
CA PHE A 294 -9.02 -18.13 -24.99
C PHE A 294 -9.90 -17.39 -26.02
N LEU A 295 -9.94 -16.05 -26.00
CA LEU A 295 -10.71 -15.25 -26.96
C LEU A 295 -10.21 -15.41 -28.40
N SER A 296 -8.91 -15.63 -28.57
CA SER A 296 -8.26 -15.77 -29.88
C SER A 296 -8.13 -17.21 -30.36
N HIS A 297 -8.59 -18.20 -29.57
CA HIS A 297 -8.56 -19.59 -30.00
C HIS A 297 -9.59 -19.80 -31.13
N PRO A 298 -9.19 -20.30 -32.32
CA PRO A 298 -10.09 -20.41 -33.47
C PRO A 298 -11.38 -21.20 -33.17
N GLU A 299 -11.27 -22.30 -32.44
CA GLU A 299 -12.42 -23.17 -32.11
C GLU A 299 -13.42 -22.56 -31.11
N ASN A 300 -13.07 -21.46 -30.42
CA ASN A 300 -13.97 -20.84 -29.45
C ASN A 300 -14.98 -19.89 -30.10
N ASN A 301 -14.76 -19.45 -31.35
CA ASN A 301 -15.64 -18.51 -32.06
C ASN A 301 -15.99 -17.24 -31.27
N LEU A 302 -15.00 -16.69 -30.53
CA LEU A 302 -15.15 -15.46 -29.73
C LEU A 302 -14.53 -14.22 -30.38
N THR A 303 -13.88 -14.39 -31.53
CA THR A 303 -13.36 -13.28 -32.33
C THR A 303 -14.52 -12.56 -33.02
N GLY A 304 -14.48 -11.22 -33.03
CA GLY A 304 -15.52 -10.41 -33.70
C GLY A 304 -16.84 -10.25 -32.92
N CYS A 305 -17.01 -10.87 -31.75
CA CYS A 305 -18.24 -10.74 -30.92
C CYS A 305 -18.66 -9.29 -30.62
N TRP A 306 -17.69 -8.38 -30.54
CA TRP A 306 -17.95 -6.95 -30.31
C TRP A 306 -18.74 -6.27 -31.44
N GLU A 307 -18.77 -6.83 -32.66
CA GLU A 307 -19.60 -6.33 -33.77
C GLU A 307 -21.09 -6.42 -33.42
N ALA A 308 -21.50 -7.52 -32.77
CA ALA A 308 -22.86 -7.66 -32.26
C ALA A 308 -23.18 -6.61 -31.18
N THR A 309 -22.20 -6.29 -30.33
CA THR A 309 -22.31 -5.20 -29.34
C THR A 309 -22.48 -3.85 -30.03
N LEU A 310 -21.72 -3.59 -31.09
CA LEU A 310 -21.82 -2.37 -31.88
C LEU A 310 -23.20 -2.24 -32.56
N SER A 311 -23.73 -3.33 -33.14
CA SER A 311 -25.07 -3.35 -33.71
C SER A 311 -26.14 -3.01 -32.66
N LYS A 312 -26.08 -3.63 -31.47
CA LYS A 312 -26.99 -3.32 -30.35
C LYS A 312 -26.87 -1.88 -29.88
N MET A 313 -25.65 -1.35 -29.81
CA MET A 313 -25.40 0.05 -29.48
C MET A 313 -26.14 0.99 -30.44
N LEU A 314 -26.03 0.76 -31.75
CA LEU A 314 -26.63 1.61 -32.78
C LEU A 314 -28.16 1.54 -32.79
N GLN A 315 -28.75 0.41 -32.39
CA GLN A 315 -30.19 0.22 -32.26
C GLN A 315 -30.75 0.82 -30.96
N SER A 316 -29.93 0.93 -29.92
CA SER A 316 -30.33 1.48 -28.63
C SER A 316 -30.48 3.00 -28.66
N PRO A 317 -31.57 3.59 -28.09
CA PRO A 317 -31.73 5.03 -27.96
C PRO A 317 -30.60 5.72 -27.18
N GLN A 318 -30.00 5.01 -26.22
CA GLN A 318 -28.89 5.53 -25.42
C GLN A 318 -27.55 5.29 -26.13
N GLY A 319 -27.34 4.10 -26.69
CA GLY A 319 -26.12 3.73 -27.39
C GLY A 319 -25.88 4.57 -28.65
N ARG A 320 -26.93 4.83 -29.45
CA ARG A 320 -26.82 5.65 -30.67
C ARG A 320 -26.34 7.07 -30.40
N LYS A 321 -26.47 7.59 -29.17
CA LYS A 321 -25.93 8.90 -28.78
C LYS A 321 -24.40 8.95 -28.81
N LEU A 322 -23.71 7.81 -28.77
CA LEU A 322 -22.24 7.74 -28.86
C LEU A 322 -21.73 8.11 -30.25
N TYR A 323 -22.54 7.90 -31.29
CA TYR A 323 -22.14 8.07 -32.67
C TYR A 323 -22.94 9.17 -33.35
N ASN A 324 -22.30 9.96 -34.19
CA ASN A 324 -22.98 10.92 -35.05
C ASN A 324 -23.04 10.35 -36.47
N THR A 325 -24.26 10.01 -36.90
CA THR A 325 -24.50 9.46 -38.25
C THR A 325 -24.29 10.48 -39.36
N ASN A 326 -24.38 11.79 -39.08
CA ASN A 326 -24.32 12.82 -40.12
C ASN A 326 -22.89 13.09 -40.60
N ASN A 327 -21.90 12.91 -39.74
CA ASN A 327 -20.48 13.12 -40.06
C ASN A 327 -19.62 11.88 -39.77
N SER A 328 -20.27 10.72 -39.60
CA SER A 328 -19.63 9.43 -39.35
C SER A 328 -18.57 9.44 -38.24
N ALA A 329 -18.83 10.16 -37.14
CA ALA A 329 -17.85 10.38 -36.07
C ALA A 329 -18.38 10.06 -34.67
N TRP A 330 -17.50 9.56 -33.80
CA TRP A 330 -17.81 9.34 -32.39
C TRP A 330 -17.88 10.66 -31.61
N LYS A 331 -18.90 10.80 -30.76
CA LYS A 331 -19.11 12.00 -29.93
C LYS A 331 -18.24 11.92 -28.66
N PRO A 332 -17.35 12.89 -28.40
CA PRO A 332 -16.38 12.79 -27.30
C PRO A 332 -17.00 12.58 -25.91
N GLN A 333 -18.01 13.38 -25.56
CA GLN A 333 -18.59 13.36 -24.22
C GLN A 333 -19.42 12.09 -23.94
N PRO A 334 -20.30 11.63 -24.85
CA PRO A 334 -20.94 10.32 -24.74
C PRO A 334 -19.96 9.15 -24.63
N VAL A 335 -18.90 9.11 -25.45
CA VAL A 335 -17.87 8.06 -25.36
C VAL A 335 -17.18 8.07 -24.00
N ARG A 336 -16.76 9.23 -23.51
CA ARG A 336 -16.17 9.35 -22.15
C ARG A 336 -17.13 8.92 -21.05
N ARG A 337 -18.45 9.08 -21.23
CA ARG A 337 -19.45 8.58 -20.28
C ARG A 337 -19.53 7.05 -20.32
N TYR A 338 -19.55 6.45 -21.51
CA TYR A 338 -19.56 5.00 -21.68
C TYR A 338 -18.31 4.34 -21.10
N LEU A 339 -17.12 4.88 -21.38
CA LEU A 339 -15.87 4.37 -20.81
C LEU A 339 -15.83 4.46 -19.28
N ARG A 340 -16.43 5.50 -18.68
CA ARG A 340 -16.63 5.57 -17.22
C ARG A 340 -17.59 4.50 -16.71
N GLN A 341 -18.60 4.10 -17.49
CA GLN A 341 -19.46 2.98 -17.15
C GLN A 341 -18.68 1.66 -17.22
N VAL A 342 -17.83 1.47 -18.23
CA VAL A 342 -16.91 0.31 -18.32
C VAL A 342 -16.01 0.23 -17.09
N GLU A 343 -15.36 1.33 -16.70
CA GLU A 343 -14.56 1.38 -15.47
C GLU A 343 -15.39 1.00 -14.23
N ARG A 344 -16.62 1.51 -14.13
CA ARG A 344 -17.51 1.20 -13.01
C ARG A 344 -17.85 -0.30 -12.92
N PHE A 345 -18.09 -0.95 -14.05
CA PHE A 345 -18.28 -2.39 -14.10
C PHE A 345 -17.03 -3.15 -13.67
N LEU A 346 -15.85 -2.72 -14.15
CA LEU A 346 -14.58 -3.30 -13.74
C LEU A 346 -14.33 -3.20 -12.23
N GLU A 347 -14.83 -2.16 -11.55
CA GLU A 347 -14.78 -2.09 -10.08
C GLU A 347 -15.59 -3.21 -9.42
N TYR A 348 -16.80 -3.50 -9.93
CA TYR A 348 -17.60 -4.63 -9.44
C TYR A 348 -16.93 -5.96 -9.73
N LEU A 349 -16.41 -6.14 -10.96
CA LEU A 349 -15.75 -7.37 -11.35
C LEU A 349 -14.47 -7.62 -10.52
N LEU A 350 -13.67 -6.58 -10.27
CA LEU A 350 -12.49 -6.66 -9.40
C LEU A 350 -12.87 -7.02 -7.96
N PHE A 351 -13.92 -6.40 -7.41
CA PHE A 351 -14.44 -6.74 -6.08
C PHE A 351 -14.84 -8.22 -6.02
N LEU A 352 -15.69 -8.68 -6.94
CA LEU A 352 -16.16 -10.07 -6.99
C LEU A 352 -15.01 -11.06 -7.16
N THR A 353 -14.04 -10.75 -8.04
CA THR A 353 -12.82 -11.56 -8.22
C THR A 353 -12.06 -11.73 -6.91
N HIS A 354 -11.88 -10.63 -6.18
CA HIS A 354 -11.11 -10.61 -4.93
C HIS A 354 -11.84 -11.29 -3.77
N ILE A 355 -13.15 -11.10 -3.67
CA ILE A 355 -13.97 -11.62 -2.57
C ILE A 355 -14.31 -13.10 -2.75
N THR A 356 -14.59 -13.53 -3.99
CA THR A 356 -15.14 -14.86 -4.26
C THR A 356 -14.15 -15.88 -4.82
N GLY A 357 -12.95 -15.45 -5.21
CA GLY A 357 -11.89 -16.33 -5.74
C GLY A 357 -11.15 -17.16 -4.68
N GLY A 358 -11.81 -17.53 -3.58
CA GLY A 358 -11.21 -18.23 -2.45
C GLY A 358 -10.26 -17.35 -1.62
N GLN A 359 -9.08 -17.86 -1.26
CA GLN A 359 -8.11 -17.08 -0.48
C GLN A 359 -7.66 -15.83 -1.25
N PRO A 360 -7.91 -14.62 -0.73
CA PRO A 360 -7.71 -13.39 -1.49
C PRO A 360 -6.25 -13.21 -1.87
N ALA A 361 -5.98 -12.91 -3.15
CA ALA A 361 -4.65 -12.52 -3.60
C ALA A 361 -4.20 -11.21 -2.96
N ARG A 362 -2.90 -10.90 -2.97
CA ARG A 362 -2.48 -9.55 -2.55
C ARG A 362 -3.02 -8.52 -3.53
N GLY A 363 -3.22 -7.29 -3.04
CA GLY A 363 -3.68 -6.18 -3.90
C GLY A 363 -2.86 -6.06 -5.18
N THR A 364 -1.53 -6.05 -5.07
CA THR A 364 -0.63 -5.97 -6.23
C THR A 364 -0.70 -7.18 -7.16
N GLU A 365 -1.12 -8.35 -6.69
CA GLU A 365 -1.27 -9.56 -7.50
C GLU A 365 -2.58 -9.52 -8.29
N VAL A 366 -3.69 -9.11 -7.67
CA VAL A 366 -4.98 -9.03 -8.36
C VAL A 366 -5.07 -7.80 -9.27
N THR A 367 -4.56 -6.64 -8.88
CA THR A 367 -4.71 -5.43 -9.69
C THR A 367 -3.79 -5.40 -10.92
N THR A 368 -2.82 -6.31 -11.03
CA THR A 368 -1.95 -6.46 -12.21
C THR A 368 -2.32 -7.67 -13.08
N THR A 369 -3.53 -8.21 -12.89
CA THR A 369 -4.07 -9.32 -13.68
C THR A 369 -4.15 -8.97 -15.16
N ARG A 370 -3.62 -9.85 -16.00
CA ARG A 370 -3.74 -9.79 -17.46
C ARG A 370 -4.73 -10.80 -18.00
N PHE A 371 -5.44 -10.45 -19.07
CA PHE A 371 -6.34 -11.39 -19.76
C PHE A 371 -5.75 -11.95 -21.05
N ARG A 372 -4.74 -11.30 -21.63
CA ARG A 372 -3.99 -11.78 -22.78
C ARG A 372 -2.50 -11.76 -22.51
N ASN A 373 -1.75 -12.58 -23.23
CA ASN A 373 -0.32 -12.70 -23.04
C ASN A 373 0.39 -11.37 -23.39
N GLY A 374 1.15 -10.83 -22.45
CA GLY A 374 1.92 -9.63 -22.68
C GLY A 374 3.31 -9.92 -23.24
N TYR A 375 4.11 -8.85 -23.37
CA TYR A 375 5.47 -8.96 -23.92
C TYR A 375 6.45 -9.68 -22.99
N VAL A 376 6.33 -9.45 -21.67
CA VAL A 376 7.25 -9.98 -20.66
C VAL A 376 6.61 -11.09 -19.82
N GLN A 377 5.29 -11.07 -19.68
CA GLN A 377 4.55 -11.95 -18.79
C GLN A 377 3.29 -12.45 -19.49
N ASP A 378 3.01 -13.74 -19.35
CA ASP A 378 1.76 -14.34 -19.81
C ASP A 378 0.55 -13.74 -19.07
N ARG A 379 -0.64 -14.08 -19.59
CA ARG A 379 -1.90 -13.75 -18.94
C ARG A 379 -2.06 -14.42 -17.57
N ASN A 380 -3.04 -13.94 -16.83
CA ASN A 380 -3.44 -14.47 -15.53
C ASN A 380 -4.85 -15.05 -15.55
N ILE A 381 -5.69 -14.67 -16.52
CA ILE A 381 -7.03 -15.23 -16.70
C ILE A 381 -6.97 -16.38 -17.70
N TYR A 382 -7.53 -17.52 -17.28
CA TYR A 382 -7.64 -18.74 -18.06
C TYR A 382 -9.05 -19.32 -17.95
N VAL A 383 -9.42 -20.22 -18.85
CA VAL A 383 -10.59 -21.10 -18.70
C VAL A 383 -10.13 -22.55 -18.56
N ILE A 384 -10.45 -23.19 -17.44
CA ILE A 384 -10.06 -24.57 -17.15
C ILE A 384 -11.32 -25.30 -16.66
N ASP A 385 -11.64 -26.45 -17.26
CA ASP A 385 -12.78 -27.30 -16.90
C ASP A 385 -14.11 -26.52 -16.79
N GLY A 386 -14.34 -25.60 -17.72
CA GLY A 386 -15.55 -24.78 -17.76
C GLY A 386 -15.63 -23.67 -16.70
N GLN A 387 -14.54 -23.37 -16.02
CA GLN A 387 -14.45 -22.31 -15.01
C GLN A 387 -13.39 -21.29 -15.39
N VAL A 388 -13.68 -20.01 -15.15
CA VAL A 388 -12.67 -18.95 -15.26
C VAL A 388 -11.75 -19.03 -14.05
N VAL A 389 -10.45 -19.06 -14.30
CA VAL A 389 -9.40 -19.20 -13.29
C VAL A 389 -8.48 -17.99 -13.34
N PHE A 390 -8.28 -17.38 -12.18
CA PHE A 390 -7.25 -16.35 -11.97
C PHE A 390 -5.99 -16.99 -11.38
N ILE A 391 -4.92 -17.03 -12.16
CA ILE A 391 -3.62 -17.58 -11.77
C ILE A 391 -2.65 -16.43 -11.45
N SER A 392 -2.27 -16.32 -10.18
CA SER A 392 -1.24 -15.39 -9.73
C SER A 392 0.09 -16.10 -9.56
N ARG A 393 1.17 -15.53 -10.11
CA ARG A 393 2.55 -16.00 -9.89
C ARG A 393 3.22 -15.14 -8.83
N TYR A 394 3.56 -15.76 -7.71
CA TYR A 394 4.07 -15.08 -6.53
C TYR A 394 5.60 -14.94 -6.58
N HIS A 395 6.10 -13.71 -6.70
CA HIS A 395 7.54 -13.41 -6.78
C HIS A 395 8.23 -13.13 -5.43
N LYS A 396 7.53 -13.22 -4.28
CA LYS A 396 8.16 -12.97 -2.97
C LYS A 396 8.98 -14.14 -2.44
N SER A 397 8.69 -15.38 -2.84
CA SER A 397 9.48 -16.56 -2.46
C SER A 397 10.74 -16.72 -3.29
N GLN A 398 10.87 -16.01 -4.43
CA GLN A 398 12.02 -16.15 -5.33
C GLN A 398 13.33 -15.72 -4.65
N ALA A 399 13.28 -14.76 -3.72
CA ALA A 399 14.43 -14.36 -2.92
C ALA A 399 14.84 -15.40 -1.85
N MET A 400 13.98 -16.36 -1.51
CA MET A 400 14.28 -17.42 -0.52
C MET A 400 14.42 -18.82 -1.14
N TRP A 401 13.75 -19.10 -2.27
CA TRP A 401 13.56 -20.46 -2.80
C TRP A 401 13.64 -20.57 -4.33
N ASP A 402 13.97 -19.48 -5.03
CA ASP A 402 14.14 -19.35 -6.49
C ASP A 402 12.99 -19.84 -7.42
N LYS A 403 11.89 -20.36 -6.85
CA LYS A 403 10.70 -20.79 -7.60
C LYS A 403 9.49 -19.90 -7.26
N PRO A 404 8.82 -19.30 -8.27
CA PRO A 404 7.59 -18.56 -8.03
C PRO A 404 6.46 -19.51 -7.63
N LYS A 405 5.78 -19.22 -6.52
CA LYS A 405 4.60 -20.00 -6.12
C LYS A 405 3.43 -19.65 -7.04
N VAL A 406 2.88 -20.65 -7.73
CA VAL A 406 1.70 -20.50 -8.58
C VAL A 406 0.47 -20.75 -7.72
N ILE A 407 -0.50 -19.82 -7.73
CA ILE A 407 -1.77 -19.97 -7.02
C ILE A 407 -2.90 -19.77 -8.02
N ALA A 408 -3.64 -20.84 -8.28
CA ALA A 408 -4.86 -20.81 -9.09
C ALA A 408 -6.08 -20.51 -8.20
N ARG A 409 -6.94 -19.59 -8.65
CA ARG A 409 -8.18 -19.20 -7.98
C ARG A 409 -9.34 -19.36 -8.95
N PHE A 410 -10.13 -20.39 -8.74
CA PHE A 410 -11.33 -20.64 -9.52
C PHE A 410 -12.42 -19.67 -9.09
N LEU A 411 -13.03 -18.98 -10.05
CA LEU A 411 -14.11 -18.04 -9.79
C LEU A 411 -15.46 -18.77 -9.84
N PRO A 412 -16.45 -18.36 -9.01
CA PRO A 412 -17.81 -18.88 -9.16
C PRO A 412 -18.30 -18.67 -10.58
N TRP A 413 -19.03 -19.65 -11.11
CA TRP A 413 -19.44 -19.67 -12.52
C TRP A 413 -20.10 -18.36 -12.99
N ARG A 414 -20.96 -17.73 -12.17
CA ARG A 414 -21.59 -16.45 -12.50
C ARG A 414 -20.57 -15.31 -12.68
N VAL A 415 -19.54 -15.26 -11.84
CA VAL A 415 -18.43 -14.29 -11.97
C VAL A 415 -17.59 -14.62 -13.21
N GLY A 416 -17.38 -15.91 -13.49
CA GLY A 416 -16.73 -16.36 -14.73
C GLY A 416 -17.49 -15.93 -15.99
N GLN A 417 -18.82 -16.02 -16.00
CA GLN A 417 -19.66 -15.52 -17.09
C GLN A 417 -19.49 -14.02 -17.30
N LEU A 418 -19.48 -13.23 -16.21
CA LEU A 418 -19.22 -11.79 -16.30
C LEU A 418 -17.87 -11.51 -16.96
N PHE A 419 -16.81 -12.23 -16.59
CA PHE A 419 -15.50 -12.12 -17.22
C PHE A 419 -15.54 -12.45 -18.70
N ALA A 420 -16.05 -13.62 -19.06
CA ALA A 420 -16.00 -14.09 -20.44
C ALA A 420 -16.83 -13.20 -21.37
N VAL A 421 -18.04 -12.82 -20.96
CA VAL A 421 -18.90 -11.92 -21.75
C VAL A 421 -18.27 -10.53 -21.85
N PHE A 422 -17.77 -9.97 -20.76
CA PHE A 422 -17.10 -8.67 -20.81
C PHE A 422 -15.89 -8.68 -21.76
N LEU A 423 -15.00 -9.66 -21.61
CA LEU A 423 -13.78 -9.74 -22.40
C LEU A 423 -14.04 -9.97 -23.90
N ALA A 424 -15.07 -10.73 -24.26
CA ALA A 424 -15.39 -11.00 -25.67
C ALA A 424 -16.23 -9.87 -26.32
N TYR A 425 -17.17 -9.27 -25.60
CA TYR A 425 -18.18 -8.38 -26.20
C TYR A 425 -17.99 -6.90 -25.88
N VAL A 426 -17.43 -6.55 -24.73
CA VAL A 426 -17.32 -5.16 -24.26
C VAL A 426 -15.90 -4.64 -24.38
N GLN A 427 -14.91 -5.42 -23.93
CA GLN A 427 -13.50 -5.02 -23.92
C GLN A 427 -12.99 -4.57 -25.30
N PRO A 428 -13.27 -5.27 -26.43
CA PRO A 428 -12.76 -4.83 -27.72
C PRO A 428 -13.37 -3.50 -28.18
N LEU A 429 -14.66 -3.27 -27.91
CA LEU A 429 -15.31 -2.00 -28.21
C LEU A 429 -14.73 -0.87 -27.34
N ALA A 430 -14.48 -1.14 -26.05
CA ALA A 430 -13.87 -0.17 -25.16
C ALA A 430 -12.47 0.22 -25.63
N GLU A 431 -11.61 -0.74 -25.96
CA GLU A 431 -10.26 -0.50 -26.50
C GLU A 431 -10.30 0.30 -27.80
N TYR A 432 -11.22 -0.03 -28.71
CA TYR A 432 -11.41 0.71 -29.95
C TYR A 432 -11.79 2.17 -29.69
N LEU A 433 -12.77 2.42 -28.81
CA LEU A 433 -13.20 3.77 -28.45
C LEU A 433 -12.12 4.57 -27.71
N GLU A 434 -11.32 3.91 -26.87
CA GLU A 434 -10.16 4.51 -26.21
C GLU A 434 -9.07 4.92 -27.19
N GLY A 435 -8.77 4.09 -28.19
CA GLY A 435 -7.86 4.43 -29.29
C GLY A 435 -8.36 5.63 -30.09
N GLU A 436 -9.60 5.56 -30.58
CA GLU A 436 -10.23 6.57 -31.43
C GLU A 436 -10.40 7.94 -30.77
N ARG A 437 -10.59 8.01 -29.45
CA ARG A 437 -10.94 9.27 -28.77
C ARG A 437 -9.97 9.73 -27.72
N LEU A 438 -9.16 8.83 -27.17
CA LEU A 438 -8.20 9.14 -26.11
C LEU A 438 -6.75 8.88 -26.54
N ASN A 439 -6.51 8.45 -27.79
CA ASN A 439 -5.19 8.05 -28.32
C ASN A 439 -4.47 7.07 -27.38
N ARG A 440 -5.23 6.16 -26.76
CA ARG A 440 -4.69 5.15 -25.86
C ARG A 440 -4.28 3.91 -26.65
N THR A 441 -3.18 3.32 -26.21
CA THR A 441 -2.75 2.01 -26.69
C THR A 441 -3.52 0.90 -25.96
N PRO A 442 -3.90 -0.19 -26.66
CA PRO A 442 -4.48 -1.36 -26.02
C PRO A 442 -3.55 -1.92 -24.94
N THR A 443 -4.17 -2.48 -23.90
CA THR A 443 -3.45 -3.00 -22.73
C THR A 443 -3.79 -4.46 -22.48
N ASP A 444 -2.83 -5.20 -21.94
CA ASP A 444 -3.03 -6.60 -21.61
C ASP A 444 -3.69 -6.80 -20.23
N TYR A 445 -3.78 -5.73 -19.42
CA TYR A 445 -4.35 -5.76 -18.08
C TYR A 445 -5.89 -5.74 -18.13
N VAL A 446 -6.53 -6.48 -17.22
CA VAL A 446 -7.99 -6.42 -17.04
C VAL A 446 -8.40 -5.09 -16.41
N TRP A 447 -7.62 -4.61 -15.44
CA TRP A 447 -7.90 -3.40 -14.67
C TRP A 447 -6.84 -2.35 -14.99
N SER A 448 -7.18 -1.41 -15.88
CA SER A 448 -6.28 -0.36 -16.34
C SER A 448 -6.92 1.02 -16.29
N GLY A 449 -6.09 2.04 -16.07
CA GLY A 449 -6.44 3.44 -16.23
C GLY A 449 -5.42 4.13 -17.12
N ASN A 450 -5.39 5.46 -17.06
CA ASN A 450 -4.55 6.29 -17.94
C ASN A 450 -3.04 6.00 -17.79
N THR A 451 -2.61 5.59 -16.60
CA THR A 451 -1.20 5.46 -16.22
C THR A 451 -0.74 3.99 -16.11
N GLY A 452 -1.58 3.04 -16.53
CA GLY A 452 -1.29 1.60 -16.45
C GLY A 452 -2.28 0.83 -15.56
N PRO A 453 -1.87 -0.29 -14.95
CA PRO A 453 -2.77 -1.12 -14.14
C PRO A 453 -3.25 -0.36 -12.90
N TRP A 454 -4.45 -0.70 -12.42
CA TRP A 454 -4.97 -0.10 -11.19
C TRP A 454 -4.08 -0.40 -9.99
N GLU A 455 -4.06 0.54 -9.04
CA GLU A 455 -3.31 0.39 -7.80
C GLU A 455 -4.12 -0.32 -6.70
N THR A 456 -3.40 -0.87 -5.71
CA THR A 456 -4.02 -1.47 -4.51
C THR A 456 -4.84 -0.46 -3.70
N SER A 457 -4.53 0.83 -3.80
CA SER A 457 -5.30 1.92 -3.21
C SER A 457 -6.74 1.93 -3.73
N ARG A 458 -6.94 1.79 -5.06
CA ARG A 458 -8.27 1.71 -5.68
C ARG A 458 -9.04 0.47 -5.24
N LEU A 459 -8.40 -0.70 -5.19
CA LEU A 459 -9.03 -1.92 -4.64
C LEU A 459 -9.50 -1.70 -3.19
N SER A 460 -8.65 -1.10 -2.36
CA SER A 460 -8.99 -0.83 -0.95
C SER A 460 -10.18 0.13 -0.82
N GLN A 461 -10.29 1.13 -1.69
CA GLN A 461 -11.44 2.04 -1.74
C GLN A 461 -12.73 1.31 -2.17
N ILE A 462 -12.65 0.41 -3.15
CA ILE A 462 -13.79 -0.39 -3.61
C ILE A 462 -14.28 -1.31 -2.48
N ILE A 463 -13.38 -2.03 -1.81
CA ILE A 463 -13.72 -2.90 -0.67
C ILE A 463 -14.36 -2.07 0.44
N ALA A 464 -13.73 -0.95 0.83
CA ALA A 464 -14.25 -0.09 1.88
C ALA A 464 -15.65 0.45 1.54
N ARG A 465 -15.90 0.79 0.27
CA ARG A 465 -17.21 1.29 -0.19
C ARG A 465 -18.31 0.23 -0.08
N GLU A 466 -18.06 -0.97 -0.60
CA GLU A 466 -19.08 -2.03 -0.58
C GLU A 466 -19.28 -2.54 0.87
N THR A 467 -18.22 -2.74 1.64
CA THR A 467 -18.33 -3.16 3.05
C THR A 467 -19.04 -2.12 3.89
N GLN A 468 -18.79 -0.81 3.71
CA GLN A 468 -19.53 0.23 4.42
C GLN A 468 -21.02 0.19 4.10
N ARG A 469 -21.35 0.02 2.82
CA ARG A 469 -22.73 0.04 2.34
C ARG A 469 -23.54 -1.15 2.87
N TRP A 470 -22.93 -2.33 2.94
CA TRP A 470 -23.65 -3.57 3.20
C TRP A 470 -23.44 -4.11 4.61
N LEU A 471 -22.29 -3.84 5.23
CA LEU A 471 -21.89 -4.38 6.54
C LEU A 471 -21.77 -3.28 7.61
N GLY A 472 -21.90 -2.00 7.23
CA GLY A 472 -21.75 -0.87 8.15
C GLY A 472 -20.32 -0.57 8.60
N CYS A 473 -19.32 -1.31 8.10
CA CYS A 473 -17.92 -1.16 8.46
C CYS A 473 -17.04 -0.97 7.23
N ARG A 474 -15.90 -0.27 7.37
CA ARG A 474 -14.94 -0.06 6.28
C ARG A 474 -13.81 -1.06 6.42
N LEU A 475 -13.73 -2.02 5.49
CA LEU A 475 -12.58 -2.91 5.41
C LEU A 475 -11.60 -2.45 4.33
N THR A 476 -10.31 -2.45 4.67
CA THR A 476 -9.21 -2.35 3.70
C THR A 476 -8.90 -3.72 3.08
N THR A 477 -8.08 -3.73 2.03
CA THR A 477 -7.62 -4.99 1.40
C THR A 477 -6.91 -5.92 2.40
N LEU A 478 -6.15 -5.36 3.36
CA LEU A 478 -5.44 -6.15 4.37
C LEU A 478 -6.41 -6.74 5.41
N GLU A 479 -7.36 -5.93 5.90
CA GLU A 479 -8.35 -6.36 6.88
C GLU A 479 -9.29 -7.41 6.31
N TYR A 480 -9.75 -7.24 5.05
CA TYR A 480 -10.51 -8.28 4.38
C TYR A 480 -9.71 -9.57 4.23
N ARG A 481 -8.42 -9.47 3.86
CA ARG A 481 -7.56 -10.66 3.76
C ARG A 481 -7.42 -11.40 5.09
N HIS A 482 -7.23 -10.69 6.20
CA HIS A 482 -7.18 -11.31 7.52
C HIS A 482 -8.52 -11.97 7.87
N THR A 483 -9.61 -11.25 7.65
CA THR A 483 -10.99 -11.75 7.81
C THR A 483 -11.19 -13.05 7.04
N ALA A 484 -10.88 -13.05 5.75
CA ALA A 484 -11.02 -14.20 4.86
C ALA A 484 -10.16 -15.40 5.31
N ILE A 485 -8.94 -15.18 5.75
CA ILE A 485 -8.07 -16.27 6.22
C ILE A 485 -8.64 -16.91 7.49
N HIS A 486 -9.21 -16.11 8.39
CA HIS A 486 -9.84 -16.62 9.62
C HIS A 486 -11.25 -17.18 9.41
N THR A 487 -11.94 -16.84 8.31
CA THR A 487 -13.27 -17.37 7.99
C THR A 487 -13.24 -18.72 7.26
N TRP A 488 -12.11 -19.11 6.67
CA TRP A 488 -12.01 -20.28 5.78
C TRP A 488 -10.92 -21.28 6.19
N ALA A 489 -10.65 -21.42 7.49
CA ALA A 489 -9.95 -22.58 8.02
C ALA A 489 -11.00 -23.64 8.41
N PRO A 490 -10.97 -24.86 7.84
CA PRO A 490 -11.89 -25.95 8.20
C PRO A 490 -11.84 -26.30 9.69
#